data_AF-B5JIX7-F1
#
_entry.id   AF-B5JIX7-F1
#
_cell.length_a   1.000
_cell.length_b   1.000
_cell.length_c   1.000
_cell.angle_alpha   90.00
_cell.angle_beta   90.00
_cell.angle_gamma   90.00
#
_symmetry.space_group_name_H-M   'P 1'
#
loop_
_entity.id
_entity.type
_entity.pdbx_description
1 polymer ?
#
loop_
_entity_poly.entity_id
_entity_poly.type
_entity_poly.pdbx_seq_one_letter_code
_entity_poly.pdbx_strand_id
1 'polypeptide(L)'
;MNYLQAISIFIGVIIIIARAPLLFAPEATLRLTREFVSNRGNIRMLGAFLIFFGLGTAVVAWDSAQLYSLLFLVLGLLMFIVGLMEVLVPAAVQKVAIEVWGMSVKTAQILGALAVLVGMLFLYLGFVVF
;
A
#
# COMPACT_ATOMS: atom_id res chain seq x y z
N MET A 1 10.88 -19.22 8.87
CA MET A 1 9.98 -18.12 8.49
C MET A 1 9.48 -18.40 7.10
N ASN A 2 8.16 -18.58 6.90
CA ASN A 2 7.58 -18.77 5.57
C ASN A 2 7.63 -17.45 4.78
N TYR A 3 7.76 -17.49 3.45
CA TYR A 3 7.74 -16.29 2.61
C TYR A 3 6.47 -15.46 2.81
N LEU A 4 5.31 -16.11 3.06
CA LEU A 4 4.07 -15.41 3.41
C LEU A 4 4.14 -14.67 4.75
N GLN A 5 4.78 -15.25 5.78
CA GLN A 5 5.03 -14.56 7.05
C GLN A 5 5.85 -13.29 6.80
N ALA A 6 6.94 -13.43 6.03
CA ALA A 6 7.86 -12.32 5.72
C ALA A 6 7.14 -11.19 4.98
N ILE A 7 6.36 -11.52 3.94
CA ILE A 7 5.60 -10.55 3.16
C ILE A 7 4.54 -9.87 4.02
N SER A 8 3.82 -10.63 4.86
CA SER A 8 2.82 -10.07 5.77
C SER A 8 3.43 -9.05 6.73
N ILE A 9 4.55 -9.40 7.38
CA ILE A 9 5.26 -8.48 8.27
C ILE A 9 5.74 -7.25 7.50
N PHE A 10 6.33 -7.44 6.32
CA PHE A 10 6.86 -6.35 5.51
C PHE A 10 5.78 -5.37 5.05
N ILE A 11 4.62 -5.87 4.59
CA ILE A 11 3.44 -5.05 4.26
C ILE A 11 2.99 -4.27 5.50
N GLY A 12 2.88 -4.94 6.65
CA GLY A 12 2.47 -4.30 7.90
C GLY A 12 3.40 -3.15 8.30
N VAL A 13 4.72 -3.36 8.24
CA VAL A 13 5.72 -2.34 8.53
C VAL A 13 5.63 -1.17 7.56
N ILE A 14 5.54 -1.43 6.25
CA ILE A 14 5.43 -0.36 5.24
C ILE A 14 4.19 0.49 5.48
N ILE A 15 3.03 -0.14 5.73
CA ILE A 15 1.78 0.59 5.97
C ILE A 15 1.93 1.49 7.20
N ILE A 16 2.47 0.98 8.30
CA ILE A 16 2.65 1.76 9.53
C ILE A 16 3.61 2.92 9.28
N ILE A 17 4.77 2.69 8.68
CA ILE A 17 5.76 3.76 8.43
C ILE A 17 5.18 4.82 7.47
N ALA A 18 4.47 4.40 6.42
CA ALA A 18 3.92 5.31 5.43
C ALA A 18 2.68 6.10 5.92
N ARG A 19 1.96 5.58 6.93
CA ARG A 19 0.66 6.14 7.36
C ARG A 19 0.64 6.69 8.77
N ALA A 20 1.52 6.24 9.67
CA ALA A 20 1.65 6.81 11.01
C ALA A 20 1.96 8.32 11.01
N PRO A 21 2.75 8.89 10.07
CA PRO A 21 2.97 10.33 10.01
C PRO A 21 1.67 11.15 9.82
N LEU A 22 0.61 10.57 9.23
CA LEU A 22 -0.69 11.22 9.12
C LEU A 22 -1.35 11.46 10.50
N LEU A 23 -0.95 10.73 11.54
CA LEU A 23 -1.47 10.90 12.90
C LEU A 23 -0.74 12.02 13.65
N PHE A 24 0.58 12.08 13.50
CA PHE A 24 1.44 12.97 14.26
C PHE A 24 1.68 14.33 13.58
N ALA A 25 1.76 14.34 12.24
CA ALA A 25 2.02 15.54 11.44
C ALA A 25 1.19 15.52 10.14
N PRO A 26 -0.15 15.59 10.24
CA PRO A 26 -1.05 15.41 9.10
C PRO A 26 -0.85 16.44 7.99
N GLU A 27 -0.68 17.72 8.35
CA GLU A 27 -0.53 18.80 7.36
C GLU A 27 0.75 18.66 6.54
N ALA A 28 1.87 18.39 7.21
CA ALA A 28 3.15 18.15 6.56
C ALA A 28 3.10 16.91 5.67
N THR A 29 2.51 15.81 6.17
CA THR A 29 2.39 14.56 5.43
C THR A 29 1.49 14.71 4.20
N LEU A 30 0.36 15.42 4.31
CA LEU A 30 -0.51 15.72 3.17
C LEU A 30 0.19 16.58 2.13
N ARG A 31 0.94 17.61 2.55
CA ARG A 31 1.73 18.45 1.63
C ARG A 31 2.77 17.63 0.88
N LEU A 32 3.56 16.82 1.59
CA LEU A 32 4.57 15.94 0.99
C LEU A 32 3.94 14.93 0.02
N THR A 33 2.80 14.34 0.40
CA THR A 33 2.12 13.37 -0.46
C THR A 33 1.58 14.04 -1.73
N ARG A 34 1.01 15.24 -1.62
CA ARG A 34 0.58 16.05 -2.78
C ARG A 34 1.74 16.39 -3.70
N GLU A 35 2.87 16.80 -3.13
CA GLU A 35 4.07 17.10 -3.90
C GLU A 35 4.58 15.85 -4.62
N PHE A 36 4.59 14.70 -3.94
CA PHE A 36 4.98 13.42 -4.51
C PHE A 36 4.10 13.03 -5.70
N VAL A 37 2.76 13.08 -5.56
CA VAL A 37 1.82 12.72 -6.65
C VAL A 37 1.71 13.78 -7.75
N SER A 38 2.20 15.01 -7.50
CA SER A 38 2.25 16.05 -8.54
C SER A 38 3.30 15.76 -9.61
N ASN A 39 4.26 14.87 -9.33
CA ASN A 39 5.25 14.41 -10.29
C ASN A 39 4.85 13.05 -10.91
N ARG A 40 4.63 13.03 -12.23
CA ARG A 40 4.28 11.80 -12.97
C ARG A 40 5.39 10.74 -12.93
N GLY A 41 6.65 11.14 -12.81
CA GLY A 41 7.78 10.22 -12.66
C GLY A 41 7.67 9.42 -11.36
N ASN A 42 7.29 10.09 -10.26
CA ASN A 42 7.07 9.45 -8.97
C ASN A 42 5.89 8.46 -9.01
N ILE A 43 4.79 8.81 -9.69
CA ILE A 43 3.66 7.90 -9.89
C ILE A 43 4.10 6.65 -10.67
N ARG A 44 4.88 6.81 -11.76
CA ARG A 44 5.39 5.66 -12.52
C ARG A 44 6.34 4.80 -11.70
N MET A 45 7.19 5.40 -10.87
CA MET A 45 8.12 4.69 -10.00
C MET A 45 7.36 3.88 -8.94
N LEU A 46 6.32 4.48 -8.33
CA LEU A 46 5.42 3.79 -7.41
C LEU A 46 4.71 2.63 -8.12
N GLY A 47 4.22 2.85 -9.33
CA GLY A 47 3.55 1.85 -10.13
C GLY A 47 4.45 0.66 -10.48
N ALA A 48 5.69 0.93 -10.88
CA ALA A 48 6.68 -0.12 -11.11
C ALA A 48 6.96 -0.94 -9.84
N PHE A 49 7.10 -0.27 -8.69
CA PHE A 49 7.24 -0.96 -7.41
C PHE A 49 6.02 -1.85 -7.11
N LEU A 50 4.80 -1.32 -7.27
CA LEU A 50 3.56 -2.07 -7.04
C LEU A 50 3.41 -3.27 -7.98
N ILE A 51 3.85 -3.16 -9.24
CA ILE A 51 3.88 -4.28 -10.18
C ILE A 51 4.75 -5.41 -9.66
N PHE A 52 6.03 -5.14 -9.36
CA PHE A 52 6.97 -6.18 -8.92
C PHE A 52 6.58 -6.76 -7.57
N PHE A 53 6.19 -5.90 -6.64
CA PHE A 53 5.81 -6.33 -5.29
C PHE A 53 4.48 -7.11 -5.30
N GLY A 54 3.50 -6.66 -6.09
CA GLY A 54 2.21 -7.32 -6.26
C GLY A 54 2.34 -8.70 -6.90
N LEU A 55 3.11 -8.81 -7.99
CA LEU A 55 3.44 -10.10 -8.61
C LEU A 55 4.16 -11.04 -7.65
N GLY A 56 5.19 -10.55 -6.95
CA GLY A 56 5.93 -11.34 -5.97
C GLY A 56 5.02 -11.88 -4.87
N THR A 57 4.11 -11.05 -4.37
CA THR A 57 3.12 -11.45 -3.36
C THR A 57 2.13 -12.48 -3.89
N ALA A 58 1.63 -12.30 -5.12
CA ALA A 58 0.71 -13.23 -5.76
C ALA A 58 1.34 -14.60 -6.02
N VAL A 59 2.59 -14.63 -6.51
CA VAL A 59 3.32 -15.89 -6.77
C VAL A 59 3.57 -16.66 -5.48
N VAL A 60 4.00 -15.98 -4.42
CA VAL A 60 4.23 -16.61 -3.11
C VAL A 60 2.93 -17.15 -2.51
N ALA A 61 1.80 -16.53 -2.82
CA ALA A 61 0.48 -16.96 -2.35
C ALA A 61 -0.16 -18.08 -3.19
N TRP A 62 0.18 -18.20 -4.47
CA TRP A 62 -0.52 -19.06 -5.44
C TRP A 62 -0.57 -20.54 -5.06
N ASP A 63 0.54 -21.08 -4.54
CA ASP A 63 0.69 -22.51 -4.21
C ASP A 63 0.70 -22.78 -2.69
N SER A 64 0.23 -21.81 -1.89
CA SER A 64 0.23 -21.96 -0.44
C SER A 64 -1.07 -22.56 0.07
N ALA A 65 -0.97 -23.67 0.78
CA ALA A 65 -2.08 -24.34 1.47
C ALA A 65 -2.58 -23.58 2.73
N GLN A 66 -2.00 -22.42 3.06
CA GLN A 66 -2.37 -21.65 4.24
C GLN A 66 -3.71 -20.93 4.04
N LEU A 67 -4.57 -20.91 5.07
CA LEU A 67 -5.94 -20.37 5.01
C LEU A 67 -6.05 -18.95 4.41
N TYR A 68 -5.04 -18.11 4.63
CA TYR A 68 -5.03 -16.71 4.21
C TYR A 68 -4.29 -16.48 2.89
N SER A 69 -3.78 -17.53 2.22
CA SER A 69 -3.08 -17.39 0.93
C SER A 69 -3.95 -16.69 -0.12
N LEU A 70 -5.24 -16.99 -0.17
CA LEU A 70 -6.18 -16.33 -1.08
C LEU A 70 -6.23 -14.80 -0.88
N LEU A 71 -6.15 -14.32 0.36
CA LEU A 71 -6.14 -12.88 0.67
C LEU A 71 -4.90 -12.21 0.04
N PHE A 72 -3.73 -12.82 0.21
CA PHE A 72 -2.48 -12.30 -0.34
C PHE A 72 -2.44 -12.43 -1.87
N LEU A 73 -3.03 -13.48 -2.43
CA LEU A 73 -3.16 -13.64 -3.87
C LEU A 73 -3.98 -12.50 -4.48
N VAL A 74 -5.17 -12.24 -3.93
CA VAL A 74 -6.05 -11.16 -4.39
C VAL A 74 -5.39 -9.80 -4.19
N LEU A 75 -4.78 -9.56 -3.02
CA LEU A 75 -4.07 -8.31 -2.74
C LEU A 75 -2.92 -8.08 -3.73
N GLY A 76 -2.11 -9.11 -3.99
CA GLY A 76 -1.00 -9.04 -4.94
C GLY A 76 -1.46 -8.72 -6.37
N LEU A 77 -2.54 -9.38 -6.83
CA LEU A 77 -3.14 -9.10 -8.14
C LEU A 77 -3.71 -7.68 -8.22
N LEU A 78 -4.37 -7.19 -7.16
CA LEU A 78 -4.85 -5.81 -7.10
C LEU A 78 -3.70 -4.81 -7.18
N MET A 79 -2.62 -5.02 -6.42
CA MET A 79 -1.42 -4.17 -6.47
C MET A 79 -0.80 -4.16 -7.86
N PHE A 80 -0.74 -5.32 -8.52
CA PHE A 80 -0.25 -5.43 -9.89
C PHE A 80 -1.09 -4.61 -10.88
N ILE A 81 -2.42 -4.73 -10.83
CA ILE A 81 -3.33 -3.99 -11.71
C ILE A 81 -3.23 -2.47 -11.46
N VAL A 82 -3.22 -2.05 -10.20
CA VAL A 82 -3.04 -0.63 -9.83
C VAL A 82 -1.70 -0.11 -10.32
N GLY A 83 -0.62 -0.89 -10.13
CA GLY A 83 0.71 -0.53 -10.61
C GLY A 83 0.79 -0.40 -12.13
N LEU A 84 0.11 -1.28 -12.88
CA LEU A 84 -0.03 -1.14 -14.34
C LEU A 84 -0.73 0.16 -14.72
N MET A 85 -1.81 0.52 -14.03
CA MET A 85 -2.53 1.77 -14.30
C MET A 85 -1.65 3.00 -14.02
N GLU A 86 -0.86 2.97 -12.94
CA GLU A 86 0.11 4.01 -12.59
C GLU A 86 1.22 4.18 -13.65
N VAL A 87 1.69 3.09 -14.25
CA VAL A 87 2.72 3.13 -15.29
C VAL A 87 2.16 3.54 -16.65
N LEU A 88 1.04 2.92 -17.08
CA LEU A 88 0.47 3.06 -18.40
C LEU A 88 -0.31 4.36 -18.57
N VAL A 89 -1.06 4.79 -17.54
CA VAL A 89 -1.95 5.95 -17.62
C VAL A 89 -1.70 6.95 -16.47
N PRO A 90 -0.45 7.40 -16.25
CA PRO A 90 -0.07 8.20 -15.09
C PRO A 90 -0.81 9.53 -15.00
N ALA A 91 -1.21 10.11 -16.15
CA ALA A 91 -1.93 11.39 -16.18
C ALA A 91 -3.35 11.28 -15.63
N ALA A 92 -4.04 10.15 -15.87
CA ALA A 92 -5.37 9.91 -15.31
C ALA A 92 -5.26 9.61 -13.81
N VAL A 93 -4.31 8.75 -13.44
CA VAL A 93 -4.07 8.40 -12.04
C VAL A 93 -3.67 9.63 -11.22
N GLN A 94 -2.84 10.51 -11.77
CA GLN A 94 -2.45 11.76 -11.14
C GLN A 94 -3.65 12.65 -10.80
N LYS A 95 -4.60 12.81 -11.72
CA LYS A 95 -5.80 13.63 -11.48
C LYS A 95 -6.61 13.10 -10.30
N VAL A 96 -6.85 11.78 -10.29
CA VAL A 96 -7.57 11.11 -9.20
C VAL A 96 -6.78 11.22 -7.89
N ALA A 97 -5.47 11.00 -7.92
CA ALA A 97 -4.62 11.11 -6.74
C ALA A 97 -4.65 12.51 -6.12
N ILE A 98 -4.59 13.57 -6.93
CA ILE A 98 -4.68 14.96 -6.45
C ILE A 98 -6.02 15.21 -5.78
N GLU A 99 -7.12 14.71 -6.35
CA GLU A 99 -8.47 14.86 -5.78
C GLU A 99 -8.60 14.11 -4.46
N VAL A 100 -8.14 12.85 -4.40
CA VAL A 100 -8.14 12.03 -3.18
C VAL A 100 -7.31 12.70 -2.09
N TRP A 101 -6.08 13.13 -2.40
CA TRP A 101 -5.22 13.82 -1.44
C TRP A 101 -5.63 15.27 -1.17
N GLY A 102 -6.68 15.76 -1.84
CA GLY A 102 -7.39 17.03 -1.60
C GLY A 102 -8.17 17.08 -0.29
N MET A 103 -8.28 15.96 0.42
CA MET A 103 -9.07 15.79 1.64
C MET A 103 -8.67 16.70 2.83
N SER A 104 -9.58 16.82 3.80
CA SER A 104 -9.34 17.55 5.05
C SER A 104 -8.33 16.84 5.97
N VAL A 105 -7.66 17.61 6.83
CA VAL A 105 -6.73 17.10 7.86
C VAL A 105 -7.37 16.02 8.73
N LYS A 106 -8.62 16.23 9.17
CA LYS A 106 -9.35 15.25 9.99
C LYS A 106 -9.60 13.94 9.24
N THR A 107 -10.00 14.03 7.97
CA THR A 107 -10.20 12.85 7.12
C THR A 107 -8.91 12.07 6.95
N ALA A 108 -7.79 12.77 6.73
CA ALA A 108 -6.48 12.17 6.58
C ALA A 108 -6.00 11.47 7.86
N GLN A 109 -6.26 12.06 9.03
CA GLN A 109 -5.97 11.42 10.32
C GLN A 109 -6.80 10.15 10.54
N ILE A 110 -8.10 10.17 10.22
CA ILE A 110 -8.97 8.99 10.34
C ILE A 110 -8.47 7.88 9.41
N LEU A 111 -8.18 8.19 8.16
CA LEU A 111 -7.62 7.21 7.21
C LEU A 111 -6.24 6.71 7.64
N GLY A 112 -5.40 7.59 8.21
CA GLY A 112 -4.12 7.23 8.79
C GLY A 112 -4.28 6.23 9.94
N ALA A 113 -5.22 6.47 10.85
CA ALA A 113 -5.50 5.59 11.99
C ALA A 113 -5.99 4.22 11.52
N LEU A 114 -6.96 4.21 10.59
CA LEU A 114 -7.47 2.98 10.00
C LEU A 114 -6.37 2.20 9.28
N ALA A 115 -5.52 2.88 8.52
CA ALA A 115 -4.41 2.23 7.83
C ALA A 115 -3.38 1.66 8.81
N VAL A 116 -3.07 2.37 9.90
CA VAL A 116 -2.19 1.86 10.95
C VAL A 116 -2.76 0.60 11.61
N LEU A 117 -4.07 0.55 11.87
CA LEU A 117 -4.74 -0.67 12.36
C LEU A 117 -4.64 -1.83 11.36
N VAL A 118 -4.83 -1.56 10.07
CA VAL A 118 -4.62 -2.55 9.01
C VAL A 118 -3.16 -3.04 8.99
N GLY A 119 -2.19 -2.14 9.14
CA GLY A 119 -0.78 -2.50 9.23
C GLY A 119 -0.49 -3.41 10.43
N MET A 120 -1.07 -3.11 11.60
CA MET A 120 -0.98 -3.99 12.77
C MET A 120 -1.62 -5.37 12.54
N LEU A 121 -2.74 -5.43 11.82
CA LEU A 121 -3.36 -6.70 11.44
C LEU A 121 -2.41 -7.55 10.58
N PHE A 122 -1.71 -6.95 9.62
CA PHE A 122 -0.70 -7.66 8.81
C PHE A 122 0.50 -8.14 9.63
N LEU A 123 0.95 -7.37 10.63
CA LEU A 123 1.95 -7.86 11.58
C LEU A 123 1.44 -9.07 12.36
N TYR A 124 0.22 -8.99 12.89
CA TYR A 124 -0.40 -10.10 13.63
C TYR A 124 -0.52 -11.36 12.77
N LEU A 125 -0.99 -11.23 11.53
CA LEU A 125 -1.04 -12.35 10.58
C LEU A 125 0.34 -12.98 10.39
N GLY A 126 1.38 -12.16 10.24
CA GLY A 126 2.75 -12.62 10.03
C GLY A 126 3.42 -13.29 11.23
N PHE A 127 3.09 -12.88 12.45
CA PHE A 127 3.71 -13.41 13.68
C PHE A 127 2.94 -14.56 14.34
N VAL A 128 1.60 -14.56 14.23
CA VAL A 128 0.74 -15.43 15.05
C VAL A 128 0.03 -16.48 14.21
N VAL A 129 -0.30 -16.16 12.95
CA VAL A 129 -1.20 -16.99 12.15
C VAL A 129 -0.46 -17.88 11.17
N PHE A 130 0.60 -17.36 10.56
CA PHE A 130 1.36 -18.05 9.53
C PHE A 130 2.53 -18.84 10.05
#